data_AF-A0A7G2C3X1-F1
#
_entry.id   AF-A0A7G2C3X1-F1
#
_cell.length_a   1.000
_cell.length_b   1.000
_cell.length_c   1.000
_cell.angle_alpha   90.00
_cell.angle_beta   90.00
_cell.angle_gamma   90.00
#
_symmetry.space_group_name_H-M   'P 1'
#
loop_
_entity.id
_entity.type
_entity.pdbx_description
1 polymer ?
#
loop_
_entity_poly.entity_id
_entity_poly.type
_entity_poly.pdbx_seq_one_letter_code
_entity_poly.pdbx_strand_id
1 'polypeptide(L)'
;MSYLSVLFAALLLTISLCRGEDCYGDHCASCTEQGDCVKCEEGYYKSDDECYPNIPNCVLHSYFRQGCLYCKNGYVVSEDGMSCDMPIPNCDSLRLWRPVCEKCCCGLVTSSDALSCVNRTTVEHCVRYQSNSVRCEECSDGLTISEDGLHCHNCSTVELCQYCDASNRCTECGWHRHTIEGITYFEKYSLGTDTDGNQVCVSEVDGCQAYAHDGTCAECTERYTLRDGDCICCKIPSCTSRDLYGRCEACEGGLEVSTSGYSCVTCNVKDCLSCSANDMCSEYLREDSGYVCDNNGNCFELKKPDPGFSLLAAVIVVVVVLLVLLCCVRCCVCLARRRRGDEAQALLV
;
A
#
# COMPACT_ATOMS: atom_id res chain seq x y z
N MET A 1 94.25 1.08 53.80
CA MET A 1 93.36 1.34 52.65
C MET A 1 93.36 2.83 52.39
N SER A 2 93.78 3.24 51.20
CA SER A 2 93.95 4.66 50.83
C SER A 2 92.60 5.30 50.55
N TYR A 3 92.38 6.54 51.00
CA TYR A 3 91.18 7.34 50.67
C TYR A 3 90.88 7.39 49.16
N LEU A 4 91.92 7.23 48.32
CA LEU A 4 91.78 7.15 46.86
C LEU A 4 90.98 5.91 46.40
N SER A 5 91.09 4.78 47.11
CA SER A 5 90.39 3.52 46.77
C SER A 5 88.90 3.55 47.13
N VAL A 6 88.54 4.25 48.21
CA VAL A 6 87.14 4.44 48.61
C VAL A 6 86.45 5.45 47.69
N LEU A 7 87.16 6.50 47.27
CA LEU A 7 86.65 7.48 46.29
C LEU A 7 86.46 6.86 44.90
N PHE A 8 87.37 5.99 44.43
CA PHE A 8 87.19 5.29 43.16
C PHE A 8 86.03 4.28 43.20
N ALA A 9 85.84 3.55 44.30
CA ALA A 9 84.71 2.65 44.46
C ALA A 9 83.37 3.40 44.55
N ALA A 10 83.34 4.56 45.24
CA ALA A 10 82.15 5.41 45.30
C ALA A 10 81.83 6.06 43.95
N LEU A 11 82.83 6.48 43.17
CA LEU A 11 82.64 7.04 41.83
C LEU A 11 82.14 5.99 40.82
N LEU A 12 82.59 4.73 40.94
CA LEU A 12 82.11 3.63 40.09
C LEU A 12 80.68 3.19 40.48
N LEU A 13 80.32 3.25 41.76
CA LEU A 13 78.95 2.99 42.23
C LEU A 13 77.96 4.11 41.83
N THR A 14 78.38 5.37 41.79
CA THR A 14 77.51 6.46 41.30
C THR A 14 77.36 6.47 39.78
N ILE A 15 78.36 6.04 39.01
CA ILE A 15 78.25 5.89 37.55
C ILE A 15 77.33 4.69 37.18
N SER A 16 77.27 3.65 38.01
CA SER A 16 76.40 2.50 37.77
C SER A 16 74.92 2.73 38.10
N LEU A 17 74.58 3.76 38.88
CA LEU A 17 73.19 4.10 39.25
C LEU A 17 72.56 5.18 38.36
N CYS A 18 73.34 5.83 37.48
CA CYS A 18 72.83 6.75 36.45
C CYS A 18 72.76 6.09 35.05
N ARG A 19 72.94 4.77 34.96
CA ARG A 19 72.75 3.99 33.73
C ARG A 19 71.43 3.22 33.77
N GLY A 20 70.41 3.81 34.40
CA GLY A 20 69.03 3.49 34.05
C GLY A 20 68.82 4.03 32.64
N GLU A 21 68.83 3.14 31.66
CA GLU A 21 68.27 3.43 30.34
C GLU A 21 66.80 3.71 30.57
N ASP A 22 66.45 4.99 30.81
CA ASP A 22 65.07 5.43 30.88
C ASP A 22 64.48 5.22 29.49
N CYS A 23 63.84 4.06 29.28
CA CYS A 23 63.13 3.77 28.05
C CYS A 23 62.04 4.84 27.87
N TYR A 24 62.07 5.54 26.75
CA TYR A 24 61.03 6.53 26.40
C TYR A 24 59.79 5.77 25.91
N GLY A 25 59.02 5.19 26.82
CA GLY A 25 57.77 4.51 26.48
C GLY A 25 57.11 3.82 27.67
N ASP A 26 55.84 4.17 27.93
CA ASP A 26 55.01 3.47 28.92
C ASP A 26 54.90 1.98 28.56
N HIS A 27 55.00 1.10 29.56
CA HIS A 27 54.89 -0.35 29.42
C HIS A 27 55.94 -1.01 28.51
N CYS A 28 57.11 -0.39 28.37
CA CYS A 28 58.26 -0.99 27.69
C CYS A 28 59.09 -1.86 28.64
N ALA A 29 59.22 -3.16 28.31
CA ALA A 29 60.01 -4.12 29.09
C ALA A 29 61.51 -4.11 28.76
N SER A 30 61.90 -3.68 27.55
CA SER A 30 63.32 -3.48 27.17
C SER A 30 63.45 -2.52 26.00
N CYS A 31 64.47 -1.66 25.99
CA CYS A 31 64.73 -0.66 24.94
C CYS A 31 66.12 -0.78 24.29
N THR A 32 66.33 -0.04 23.19
CA THR A 32 67.62 0.16 22.53
C THR A 32 68.48 1.17 23.30
N GLU A 33 69.77 1.26 22.96
CA GLU A 33 70.66 2.31 23.51
C GLU A 33 70.18 3.74 23.16
N GLN A 34 69.32 3.88 22.15
CA GLN A 34 68.69 5.15 21.73
C GLN A 34 67.38 5.44 22.49
N GLY A 35 66.91 4.52 23.33
CA GLY A 35 65.68 4.65 24.12
C GLY A 35 64.41 4.09 23.45
N ASP A 36 64.52 3.52 22.25
CA ASP A 36 63.37 2.96 21.52
C ASP A 36 62.92 1.63 22.11
N CYS A 37 61.61 1.42 22.24
CA CYS A 37 61.12 0.18 22.84
C CYS A 37 61.36 -1.04 21.94
N VAL A 38 62.07 -2.06 22.43
CA VAL A 38 62.33 -3.33 21.71
C VAL A 38 61.29 -4.38 22.06
N LYS A 39 60.84 -4.42 23.32
CA LYS A 39 59.89 -5.41 23.82
C LYS A 39 58.94 -4.77 24.82
N CYS A 40 57.65 -5.04 24.68
CA CYS A 40 56.62 -4.59 25.61
C CYS A 40 56.46 -5.54 26.80
N GLU A 41 55.88 -5.02 27.88
CA GLU A 41 55.42 -5.80 29.03
C GLU A 41 54.38 -6.87 28.63
N GLU A 42 54.19 -7.87 29.48
CA GLU A 42 53.17 -8.90 29.26
C GLU A 42 51.78 -8.27 29.21
N GLY A 43 50.97 -8.65 28.21
CA GLY A 43 49.68 -8.02 27.95
C GLY A 43 49.73 -6.82 27.01
N TYR A 44 50.90 -6.41 26.52
CA TYR A 44 51.07 -5.33 25.54
C TYR A 44 51.74 -5.85 24.25
N TYR A 45 51.45 -5.19 23.12
CA TYR A 45 52.09 -5.47 21.83
C TYR A 45 52.70 -4.20 21.23
N LYS A 46 53.81 -4.36 20.51
CA LYS A 46 54.55 -3.24 19.90
C LYS A 46 53.91 -2.84 18.56
N SER A 47 53.62 -1.54 18.38
CA SER A 47 53.23 -0.93 17.11
C SER A 47 53.86 0.45 17.02
N ASP A 48 54.54 0.77 15.91
CA ASP A 48 55.19 2.08 15.68
C ASP A 48 56.00 2.60 16.89
N ASP A 49 56.84 1.72 17.45
CA ASP A 49 57.73 1.98 18.61
C ASP A 49 57.05 2.26 19.96
N GLU A 50 55.72 2.23 20.01
CA GLU A 50 54.93 2.29 21.25
C GLU A 50 54.34 0.91 21.62
N CYS A 51 54.07 0.74 22.91
CA CYS A 51 53.45 -0.46 23.47
C CYS A 51 51.96 -0.21 23.73
N TYR A 52 51.10 -0.95 23.03
CA TYR A 52 49.64 -0.87 23.18
C TYR A 52 49.13 -2.07 23.96
N PRO A 53 48.13 -1.89 24.85
CA PRO A 53 47.54 -3.02 25.53
C PRO A 53 46.85 -3.95 24.53
N ASN A 54 46.91 -5.24 24.80
CA ASN A 54 46.28 -6.26 23.98
C ASN A 54 44.79 -6.36 24.34
N ILE A 55 43.99 -5.43 23.82
CA ILE A 55 42.54 -5.39 24.04
C ILE A 55 41.88 -6.35 23.04
N PRO A 56 41.25 -7.46 23.50
CA PRO A 56 40.56 -8.38 22.61
C PRO A 56 39.49 -7.66 21.80
N ASN A 57 39.38 -8.00 20.51
CA ASN A 57 38.43 -7.39 19.58
C ASN A 57 38.65 -5.89 19.32
N CYS A 58 39.77 -5.30 19.71
CA CYS A 58 40.12 -3.97 19.25
C CYS A 58 40.69 -4.00 17.82
N VAL A 59 40.24 -3.06 16.97
CA VAL A 59 40.75 -2.84 15.60
C VAL A 59 41.71 -1.66 15.57
N LEU A 60 41.41 -0.60 16.31
CA LEU A 60 42.25 0.60 16.36
C LEU A 60 42.40 1.08 17.80
N HIS A 61 43.64 1.29 18.24
CA HIS A 61 43.95 1.85 19.55
C HIS A 61 44.05 3.38 19.49
N SER A 62 43.75 4.03 20.61
CA SER A 62 43.85 5.47 20.80
C SER A 62 45.27 5.86 21.19
N TYR A 63 45.88 6.74 20.39
CA TYR A 63 47.22 7.27 20.64
C TYR A 63 47.37 7.99 22.00
N PHE A 64 46.28 8.57 22.55
CA PHE A 64 46.38 9.43 23.73
C PHE A 64 45.88 8.82 25.04
N ARG A 65 45.12 7.72 24.99
CA ARG A 65 44.41 7.18 26.17
C ARG A 65 44.72 5.71 26.46
N GLN A 66 45.68 5.10 25.76
CA GLN A 66 46.04 3.68 25.89
C GLN A 66 44.83 2.71 25.75
N GLY A 67 43.68 3.16 25.24
CA GLY A 67 42.47 2.36 25.09
C GLY A 67 42.12 2.05 23.63
N CYS A 68 41.06 1.29 23.41
CA CYS A 68 40.52 1.02 22.08
C CYS A 68 39.68 2.21 21.57
N LEU A 69 39.93 2.64 20.33
CA LEU A 69 39.15 3.65 19.63
C LEU A 69 38.04 3.02 18.78
N TYR A 70 38.32 1.90 18.11
CA TYR A 70 37.34 1.14 17.33
C TYR A 70 37.46 -0.35 17.61
N CYS A 71 36.36 -0.96 18.01
CA CYS A 71 36.26 -2.41 18.14
C CYS A 71 35.91 -3.07 16.80
N LYS A 72 36.11 -4.39 16.72
CA LYS A 72 35.62 -5.22 15.61
C LYS A 72 34.09 -5.12 15.53
N ASN A 73 33.55 -5.32 14.33
CA ASN A 73 32.11 -5.34 14.13
C ASN A 73 31.41 -6.25 15.15
N GLY A 74 30.38 -5.73 15.83
CA GLY A 74 29.64 -6.45 16.87
C GLY A 74 30.06 -6.14 18.31
N TYR A 75 31.12 -5.37 18.51
CA TYR A 75 31.60 -4.96 19.83
C TYR A 75 31.56 -3.44 19.99
N VAL A 76 31.33 -2.98 21.22
CA VAL A 76 31.29 -1.56 21.58
C VAL A 76 32.42 -1.30 22.58
N VAL A 77 33.09 -0.16 22.41
CA VAL A 77 34.13 0.30 23.34
C VAL A 77 33.48 0.59 24.69
N SER A 78 34.05 0.04 25.77
CA SER A 78 33.64 0.34 27.15
C SER A 78 33.85 1.82 27.49
N GLU A 79 33.21 2.28 28.56
CA GLU A 79 33.30 3.69 28.97
C GLU A 79 34.75 4.13 29.29
N ASP A 80 35.57 3.22 29.81
CA ASP A 80 36.99 3.47 30.10
C ASP A 80 37.91 3.26 28.90
N GLY A 81 37.39 2.74 27.78
CA GLY A 81 38.16 2.41 26.59
C GLY A 81 39.02 1.16 26.72
N MET A 82 38.94 0.40 27.80
CA MET A 82 39.85 -0.72 28.08
C MET A 82 39.27 -2.09 27.69
N SER A 83 38.01 -2.15 27.28
CA SER A 83 37.39 -3.36 26.73
C SER A 83 36.54 -3.07 25.49
N CYS A 84 36.44 -4.09 24.65
CA CYS A 84 35.49 -4.15 23.55
C CYS A 84 34.46 -5.21 23.92
N ASP A 85 33.33 -4.76 24.45
CA ASP A 85 32.31 -5.64 24.99
C ASP A 85 31.18 -5.84 23.99
N MET A 86 30.63 -7.04 24.00
CA MET A 86 29.44 -7.34 23.23
C MET A 86 28.21 -6.86 24.03
N PRO A 87 27.47 -5.85 23.55
CA PRO A 87 26.39 -5.24 24.32
C PRO A 87 25.21 -6.18 24.61
N ILE A 88 25.05 -7.24 23.80
CA ILE A 88 23.97 -8.23 23.98
C ILE A 88 24.59 -9.62 24.20
N PRO A 89 24.50 -10.19 25.41
CA PRO A 89 24.97 -11.54 25.68
C PRO A 89 24.35 -12.57 24.74
N ASN A 90 25.17 -13.52 24.29
CA ASN A 90 24.77 -14.61 23.37
C ASN A 90 24.28 -14.14 21.99
N CYS A 91 24.68 -12.95 21.53
CA CYS A 91 24.40 -12.48 20.20
C CYS A 91 25.56 -12.80 19.23
N ASP A 92 25.31 -13.55 18.16
CA ASP A 92 26.32 -13.83 17.11
C ASP A 92 26.56 -12.62 16.20
N SER A 93 25.52 -11.80 15.94
CA SER A 93 25.65 -10.60 15.10
C SER A 93 24.72 -9.48 15.53
N LEU A 94 25.24 -8.25 15.54
CA LEU A 94 24.47 -7.03 15.80
C LEU A 94 24.14 -6.30 14.50
N ARG A 95 22.99 -5.64 14.47
CA ARG A 95 22.64 -4.75 13.36
C ARG A 95 23.47 -3.47 13.44
N LEU A 96 24.11 -3.07 12.33
CA LEU A 96 24.81 -1.78 12.28
C LEU A 96 23.80 -0.64 12.51
N TRP A 97 24.18 0.37 13.30
CA TRP A 97 23.41 1.59 13.62
C TRP A 97 22.30 1.48 14.69
N ARG A 98 21.96 0.28 15.15
CA ARG A 98 21.11 0.08 16.34
C ARG A 98 21.68 -1.08 17.15
N PRO A 99 21.93 -0.94 18.46
CA PRO A 99 22.47 -2.01 19.28
C PRO A 99 21.39 -3.07 19.57
N VAL A 100 20.92 -3.73 18.52
CA VAL A 100 19.95 -4.82 18.54
C VAL A 100 20.58 -6.06 17.93
N CYS A 101 20.21 -7.23 18.46
CA CYS A 101 20.72 -8.50 18.00
C CYS A 101 20.01 -8.92 16.72
N GLU A 102 20.79 -9.22 15.69
CA GLU A 102 20.29 -9.75 14.42
C GLU A 102 20.23 -11.28 14.44
N LYS A 103 21.22 -11.93 15.06
CA LYS A 103 21.27 -13.37 15.19
C LYS A 103 21.78 -13.78 16.57
N CYS A 104 21.02 -14.62 17.25
CA CYS A 104 21.42 -15.21 18.53
C CYS A 104 22.19 -16.52 18.34
N CYS A 105 23.14 -16.78 19.23
CA CYS A 105 23.95 -17.99 19.23
C CYS A 105 23.27 -19.13 19.98
N CYS A 106 23.84 -20.34 19.89
CA CYS A 106 23.52 -21.47 20.78
C CYS A 106 22.04 -21.90 20.82
N GLY A 107 21.29 -21.68 19.75
CA GLY A 107 19.87 -22.06 19.66
C GLY A 107 18.90 -21.11 20.37
N LEU A 108 19.38 -19.95 20.85
CA LEU A 108 18.55 -18.88 21.37
C LEU A 108 17.90 -18.08 20.22
N VAL A 109 16.85 -17.34 20.53
CA VAL A 109 16.13 -16.46 19.59
C VAL A 109 16.12 -15.02 20.11
N THR A 110 15.97 -14.05 19.20
CA THR A 110 15.90 -12.64 19.60
C THR A 110 14.61 -12.38 20.37
N SER A 111 14.69 -11.62 21.46
CA SER A 111 13.52 -11.10 22.15
C SER A 111 12.70 -10.20 21.22
N SER A 112 11.46 -9.89 21.61
CA SER A 112 10.54 -9.06 20.82
C SER A 112 11.09 -7.65 20.54
N ASP A 113 11.90 -7.10 21.44
CA ASP A 113 12.60 -5.83 21.30
C ASP A 113 14.01 -5.96 20.67
N ALA A 114 14.44 -7.19 20.38
CA ALA A 114 15.77 -7.54 19.89
C ALA A 114 16.94 -7.07 20.77
N LEU A 115 16.71 -6.78 22.05
CA LEU A 115 17.74 -6.35 23.01
C LEU A 115 18.32 -7.51 23.83
N SER A 116 17.79 -8.72 23.67
CA SER A 116 18.28 -9.91 24.37
C SER A 116 18.10 -11.18 23.52
N CYS A 117 18.88 -12.21 23.85
CA CYS A 117 18.76 -13.55 23.28
C CYS A 117 18.16 -14.48 24.34
N VAL A 118 16.97 -15.01 24.08
CA VAL A 118 16.19 -15.80 25.04
C VAL A 118 15.93 -17.21 24.50
N ASN A 119 15.59 -18.13 25.40
CA ASN A 119 15.23 -19.49 25.01
C ASN A 119 13.91 -19.48 24.23
N ARG A 120 13.77 -20.35 23.25
CA ARG A 120 12.61 -20.43 22.35
C ARG A 120 11.31 -20.81 23.05
N THR A 121 11.37 -21.34 24.28
CA THR A 121 10.25 -21.91 25.04
C THR A 121 9.31 -20.88 25.68
N THR A 122 9.19 -19.66 25.16
CA THR A 122 8.47 -18.58 25.86
C THR A 122 6.98 -18.49 25.55
N VAL A 123 6.52 -18.99 24.40
CA VAL A 123 5.10 -18.89 24.02
C VAL A 123 4.41 -20.23 24.19
N GLU A 124 3.58 -20.36 25.22
CA GLU A 124 2.76 -21.56 25.44
C GLU A 124 1.83 -21.81 24.25
N HIS A 125 1.64 -23.08 23.89
CA HIS A 125 0.80 -23.53 22.78
C HIS A 125 1.18 -23.01 21.38
N CYS A 126 2.41 -22.55 21.19
CA CYS A 126 2.92 -22.27 19.86
C CYS A 126 3.46 -23.55 19.19
N VAL A 127 2.98 -23.86 17.99
CA VAL A 127 3.41 -25.02 17.19
C VAL A 127 4.54 -24.63 16.24
N ARG A 128 4.51 -23.41 15.69
CA ARG A 128 5.52 -22.88 14.77
C ARG A 128 5.89 -21.46 15.12
N TYR A 129 7.18 -21.16 15.19
CA TYR A 129 7.71 -19.83 15.46
C TYR A 129 8.29 -19.21 14.19
N GLN A 130 8.23 -17.89 14.11
CA GLN A 130 8.92 -17.13 13.06
C GLN A 130 10.44 -17.37 13.13
N SER A 131 11.11 -17.25 11.98
CA SER A 131 12.56 -17.48 11.89
C SER A 131 13.33 -16.49 12.79
N ASN A 132 14.21 -17.02 13.65
CA ASN A 132 15.03 -16.27 14.61
C ASN A 132 14.25 -15.35 15.58
N SER A 133 12.96 -15.61 15.83
CA SER A 133 12.14 -14.78 16.72
C SER A 133 11.46 -15.63 17.80
N VAL A 134 11.12 -14.99 18.92
CA VAL A 134 10.17 -15.52 19.92
C VAL A 134 8.71 -15.47 19.46
N ARG A 135 8.40 -14.77 18.36
CA ARG A 135 7.03 -14.59 17.89
C ARG A 135 6.49 -15.87 17.26
N CYS A 136 5.28 -16.24 17.66
CA CYS A 136 4.57 -17.37 17.11
C CYS A 136 4.08 -17.07 15.69
N GLU A 137 4.21 -18.06 14.81
CA GLU A 137 3.66 -18.07 13.44
C GLU A 137 2.42 -18.96 13.34
N GLU A 138 2.29 -19.96 14.22
CA GLU A 138 1.17 -20.91 14.23
C GLU A 138 0.95 -21.45 15.65
N CYS A 139 -0.26 -21.27 16.18
CA CYS A 139 -0.68 -21.82 17.47
C CYS A 139 -1.26 -23.23 17.32
N SER A 140 -1.38 -23.96 18.43
CA SER A 140 -2.10 -25.24 18.49
C SER A 140 -3.55 -25.09 18.03
N ASP A 141 -4.14 -26.17 17.51
CA ASP A 141 -5.51 -26.19 17.00
C ASP A 141 -6.51 -25.51 17.95
N GLY A 142 -7.30 -24.58 17.40
CA GLY A 142 -8.33 -23.83 18.13
C GLY A 142 -7.83 -22.62 18.91
N LEU A 143 -6.54 -22.27 18.83
CA LEU A 143 -5.98 -21.05 19.39
C LEU A 143 -5.55 -20.08 18.29
N THR A 144 -5.65 -18.79 18.58
CA THR A 144 -5.30 -17.71 17.65
C THR A 144 -4.15 -16.89 18.20
N ILE A 145 -3.31 -16.34 17.32
CA ILE A 145 -2.11 -15.58 17.69
C ILE A 145 -2.52 -14.17 18.17
N SER A 146 -1.89 -13.67 19.23
CA SER A 146 -2.04 -12.28 19.67
C SER A 146 -1.38 -11.30 18.69
N GLU A 147 -1.76 -10.02 18.73
CA GLU A 147 -1.18 -8.99 17.84
C GLU A 147 0.35 -8.86 17.98
N ASP A 148 0.87 -8.99 19.20
CA ASP A 148 2.30 -9.00 19.47
C ASP A 148 2.98 -10.33 19.10
N GLY A 149 2.22 -11.38 18.78
CA GLY A 149 2.71 -12.72 18.45
C GLY A 149 3.35 -13.44 19.63
N LEU A 150 3.16 -12.98 20.87
CA LEU A 150 3.77 -13.55 22.07
C LEU A 150 2.83 -14.46 22.85
N HIS A 151 1.57 -14.58 22.42
CA HIS A 151 0.57 -15.39 23.08
C HIS A 151 -0.32 -16.12 22.05
N CYS A 152 -0.81 -17.29 22.45
CA CYS A 152 -1.83 -18.05 21.74
C CYS A 152 -3.09 -18.04 22.60
N HIS A 153 -4.18 -17.49 22.07
CA HIS A 153 -5.40 -17.18 22.81
C HIS A 153 -6.64 -17.93 22.34
N ASN A 154 -7.53 -18.03 23.31
CA ASN A 154 -8.89 -18.51 23.33
C ASN A 154 -9.93 -17.78 22.45
N CYS A 155 -9.79 -17.48 21.15
CA CYS A 155 -10.84 -16.66 20.47
C CYS A 155 -12.17 -17.41 20.16
N SER A 156 -12.49 -18.50 20.87
CA SER A 156 -13.58 -19.45 20.58
C SER A 156 -15.00 -18.88 20.54
N THR A 157 -15.21 -17.59 20.82
CA THR A 157 -16.53 -16.96 20.70
C THR A 157 -16.71 -16.13 19.42
N VAL A 158 -15.67 -15.92 18.61
CA VAL A 158 -15.76 -15.10 17.39
C VAL A 158 -15.22 -15.87 16.20
N GLU A 159 -16.13 -16.37 15.36
CA GLU A 159 -15.78 -17.03 14.11
C GLU A 159 -15.04 -16.05 13.17
N LEU A 160 -14.08 -16.57 12.39
CA LEU A 160 -13.25 -15.79 11.45
C LEU A 160 -12.33 -14.73 12.08
N CYS A 161 -12.13 -14.76 13.40
CA CYS A 161 -11.19 -13.87 14.07
C CYS A 161 -9.73 -14.22 13.76
N GLN A 162 -8.95 -13.24 13.29
CA GLN A 162 -7.53 -13.41 12.97
C GLN A 162 -6.62 -13.10 14.15
N TYR A 163 -6.96 -12.10 14.96
CA TYR A 163 -6.20 -11.73 16.16
C TYR A 163 -7.17 -11.43 17.31
N CYS A 164 -6.83 -11.87 18.53
CA CYS A 164 -7.52 -11.44 19.73
C CYS A 164 -6.57 -10.95 20.82
N ASP A 165 -7.13 -10.16 21.74
CA ASP A 165 -6.43 -9.66 22.92
C ASP A 165 -6.40 -10.70 24.06
N ALA A 166 -5.71 -10.35 25.14
CA ALA A 166 -5.58 -11.20 26.34
C ALA A 166 -6.93 -11.45 27.06
N SER A 167 -7.99 -10.72 26.73
CA SER A 167 -9.35 -10.93 27.24
C SER A 167 -10.19 -11.81 26.31
N ASN A 168 -9.57 -12.47 25.33
CA ASN A 168 -10.22 -13.28 24.29
C ASN A 168 -11.17 -12.47 23.38
N ARG A 169 -10.98 -11.16 23.27
CA ARG A 169 -11.79 -10.30 22.41
C ARG A 169 -11.14 -10.16 21.04
N CYS A 170 -11.94 -10.32 19.98
CA CYS A 170 -11.41 -10.17 18.63
C CYS A 170 -11.00 -8.73 18.36
N THR A 171 -9.76 -8.53 17.88
CA THR A 171 -9.20 -7.22 17.54
C THR A 171 -9.08 -7.02 16.03
N GLU A 172 -8.88 -8.11 15.27
CA GLU A 172 -8.89 -8.07 13.81
C GLU A 172 -9.51 -9.35 13.22
N CYS A 173 -10.35 -9.16 12.22
CA CYS A 173 -10.99 -10.23 11.46
C CYS A 173 -10.13 -10.66 10.28
N GLY A 174 -10.20 -11.94 9.95
CA GLY A 174 -9.40 -12.55 8.91
C GLY A 174 -9.85 -12.26 7.48
N TRP A 175 -9.02 -12.72 6.56
CA TRP A 175 -9.40 -12.87 5.15
C TRP A 175 -10.06 -14.22 4.96
N HIS A 176 -11.26 -14.23 4.40
CA HIS A 176 -11.95 -15.47 4.08
C HIS A 176 -11.92 -15.72 2.58
N ARG A 177 -11.87 -17.00 2.21
CA ARG A 177 -11.76 -17.46 0.83
C ARG A 177 -13.11 -17.98 0.35
N HIS A 178 -13.72 -17.26 -0.57
CA HIS A 178 -14.97 -17.63 -1.20
C HIS A 178 -14.69 -18.34 -2.52
N THR A 179 -15.45 -19.38 -2.84
CA THR A 179 -15.39 -20.06 -4.14
C THR A 179 -16.80 -20.16 -4.70
N ILE A 180 -17.09 -19.37 -5.73
CA ILE A 180 -18.38 -19.35 -6.41
C ILE A 180 -18.14 -19.79 -7.85
N GLU A 181 -18.84 -20.84 -8.29
CA GLU A 181 -18.72 -21.39 -9.65
C GLU A 181 -17.29 -21.70 -10.11
N GLY A 182 -16.41 -22.06 -9.16
CA GLY A 182 -15.00 -22.37 -9.42
C GLY A 182 -14.07 -21.17 -9.51
N ILE A 183 -14.59 -19.95 -9.32
CA ILE A 183 -13.80 -18.73 -9.18
C ILE A 183 -13.57 -18.47 -7.70
N THR A 184 -12.30 -18.36 -7.31
CA THR A 184 -11.90 -18.09 -5.93
C THR A 184 -11.54 -16.62 -5.74
N TYR A 185 -12.13 -15.97 -4.74
CA TYR A 185 -11.76 -14.62 -4.32
C TYR A 185 -11.57 -14.56 -2.80
N PHE A 186 -10.79 -13.57 -2.36
CA PHE A 186 -10.54 -13.30 -0.96
C PHE A 186 -11.28 -12.03 -0.56
N GLU A 187 -11.98 -12.11 0.56
CA GLU A 187 -12.72 -10.99 1.13
C GLU A 187 -12.19 -10.70 2.52
N LYS A 188 -11.96 -9.43 2.83
CA LYS A 188 -11.55 -9.01 4.16
C LYS A 188 -12.80 -8.77 4.99
N TYR A 189 -12.88 -9.44 6.13
CA TYR A 189 -13.96 -9.22 7.07
C TYR A 189 -13.62 -8.06 8.01
N SER A 190 -14.65 -7.34 8.43
CA SER A 190 -14.58 -6.24 9.38
C SER A 190 -15.15 -6.65 10.73
N LEU A 191 -14.66 -6.04 11.81
CA LEU A 191 -15.19 -6.29 13.15
C LEU A 191 -16.54 -5.58 13.31
N GLY A 192 -17.58 -6.34 13.59
CA GLY A 192 -18.94 -5.89 13.84
C GLY A 192 -19.47 -6.37 15.18
N THR A 193 -20.77 -6.12 15.39
CA THR A 193 -21.53 -6.61 16.53
C THR A 193 -22.79 -7.31 16.06
N ASP A 194 -23.08 -8.48 16.64
CA ASP A 194 -24.30 -9.22 16.33
C ASP A 194 -25.53 -8.62 17.04
N THR A 195 -26.70 -9.18 16.78
CA THR A 195 -27.98 -8.77 17.40
C THR A 195 -28.01 -8.93 18.92
N ASP A 196 -27.13 -9.75 19.49
CA ASP A 196 -27.01 -9.98 20.93
C ASP A 196 -25.95 -9.06 21.59
N GLY A 197 -25.23 -8.27 20.78
CA GLY A 197 -24.17 -7.36 21.21
C GLY A 197 -22.80 -8.01 21.37
N ASN A 198 -22.61 -9.25 20.89
CA ASN A 198 -21.29 -9.91 20.88
C ASN A 198 -20.47 -9.47 19.66
N GLN A 199 -19.15 -9.65 19.75
CA GLN A 199 -18.26 -9.39 18.61
C GLN A 199 -18.45 -10.46 17.55
N VAL A 200 -18.53 -10.02 16.28
CA VAL A 200 -18.64 -10.90 15.12
C VAL A 200 -17.79 -10.33 13.99
N CYS A 201 -17.21 -11.20 13.16
CA CYS A 201 -16.54 -10.80 11.93
C CYS A 201 -17.53 -10.84 10.78
N VAL A 202 -17.71 -9.71 10.09
CA VAL A 202 -18.75 -9.54 9.04
C VAL A 202 -18.13 -9.12 7.72
N SER A 203 -18.68 -9.61 6.61
CA SER A 203 -18.48 -8.98 5.30
C SER A 203 -19.35 -7.73 5.24
N GLU A 204 -18.83 -6.63 4.70
CA GLU A 204 -19.62 -5.40 4.57
C GLU A 204 -20.75 -5.59 3.55
N VAL A 205 -21.99 -5.75 4.04
CA VAL A 205 -23.19 -5.85 3.21
C VAL A 205 -23.84 -4.47 3.12
N ASP A 206 -23.97 -3.93 1.91
CA ASP A 206 -24.60 -2.62 1.70
C ASP A 206 -26.05 -2.62 2.19
N GLY A 207 -26.40 -1.61 2.98
CA GLY A 207 -27.73 -1.48 3.58
C GLY A 207 -28.03 -2.45 4.73
N CYS A 208 -27.05 -3.20 5.22
CA CYS A 208 -27.19 -4.03 6.42
C CYS A 208 -27.11 -3.20 7.71
N GLN A 209 -28.10 -3.36 8.58
CA GLN A 209 -28.24 -2.66 9.85
C GLN A 209 -27.78 -3.51 11.04
N ALA A 210 -28.03 -4.81 11.02
CA ALA A 210 -27.61 -5.74 12.08
C ALA A 210 -27.18 -7.07 11.49
N TYR A 211 -26.23 -7.73 12.14
CA TYR A 211 -25.66 -9.00 11.71
C TYR A 211 -26.04 -10.13 12.68
N ALA A 212 -26.17 -11.33 12.15
CA ALA A 212 -26.31 -12.55 12.94
C ALA A 212 -24.94 -12.99 13.51
N HIS A 213 -24.96 -13.97 14.41
CA HIS A 213 -23.75 -14.48 15.05
C HIS A 213 -22.74 -15.13 14.09
N ASP A 214 -23.22 -15.66 12.96
CA ASP A 214 -22.39 -16.23 11.88
C ASP A 214 -21.85 -15.16 10.91
N GLY A 215 -22.12 -13.89 11.18
CA GLY A 215 -21.67 -12.75 10.37
C GLY A 215 -22.54 -12.44 9.16
N THR A 216 -23.63 -13.18 8.91
CA THR A 216 -24.60 -12.87 7.86
C THR A 216 -25.48 -11.66 8.23
N CYS A 217 -26.03 -10.94 7.25
CA CYS A 217 -26.95 -9.86 7.58
C CYS A 217 -28.26 -10.39 8.14
N ALA A 218 -28.70 -9.86 9.28
CA ALA A 218 -29.94 -10.23 9.98
C ALA A 218 -31.05 -9.19 9.81
N GLU A 219 -30.69 -7.90 9.67
CA GLU A 219 -31.64 -6.80 9.52
C GLU A 219 -31.13 -5.79 8.50
N CYS A 220 -31.98 -5.37 7.57
CA CYS A 220 -31.66 -4.36 6.57
C CYS A 220 -32.26 -3.00 6.93
N THR A 221 -31.61 -1.93 6.53
CA THR A 221 -32.13 -0.56 6.62
C THR A 221 -33.46 -0.41 5.86
N GLU A 222 -34.29 0.58 6.22
CA GLU A 222 -35.70 0.73 5.77
C GLU A 222 -35.94 0.72 4.23
N ARG A 223 -34.90 0.87 3.40
CA ARG A 223 -35.00 0.83 1.93
C ARG A 223 -34.64 -0.52 1.32
N TYR A 224 -34.08 -1.42 2.09
CA TYR A 224 -33.52 -2.69 1.64
C TYR A 224 -34.41 -3.84 2.13
N THR A 225 -34.39 -4.94 1.39
CA THR A 225 -35.12 -6.17 1.76
C THR A 225 -34.11 -7.29 1.94
N LEU A 226 -34.14 -7.95 3.09
CA LEU A 226 -33.27 -9.08 3.39
C LEU A 226 -33.66 -10.28 2.53
N ARG A 227 -32.70 -10.83 1.81
CA ARG A 227 -32.86 -12.05 1.01
C ARG A 227 -31.55 -12.83 1.03
N ASP A 228 -31.60 -14.06 1.52
CA ASP A 228 -30.46 -15.00 1.55
C ASP A 228 -29.19 -14.43 2.22
N GLY A 229 -29.34 -13.59 3.25
CA GLY A 229 -28.23 -12.97 3.97
C GLY A 229 -27.72 -11.65 3.37
N ASP A 230 -28.28 -11.24 2.22
CA ASP A 230 -27.97 -9.96 1.56
C ASP A 230 -29.11 -8.95 1.72
N CYS A 231 -28.73 -7.68 1.83
CA CYS A 231 -29.66 -6.57 1.75
C CYS A 231 -29.75 -6.09 0.31
N ILE A 232 -30.90 -6.35 -0.32
CA ILE A 232 -31.13 -5.91 -1.69
C ILE A 232 -31.80 -4.53 -1.64
N CYS A 233 -31.16 -3.52 -2.25
CA CYS A 233 -31.69 -2.16 -2.29
C CYS A 233 -33.09 -2.12 -2.90
N CYS A 234 -33.79 -1.07 -2.47
CA CYS A 234 -34.84 -0.45 -3.22
C CYS A 234 -36.10 -1.32 -3.19
N LYS A 235 -36.75 -1.37 -2.02
CA LYS A 235 -38.15 -1.78 -1.91
C LYS A 235 -39.00 -0.86 -2.77
N ILE A 236 -39.16 -1.20 -4.05
CA ILE A 236 -40.03 -0.46 -4.98
C ILE A 236 -41.48 -0.79 -4.60
N PRO A 237 -42.26 0.17 -4.09
CA PRO A 237 -43.66 -0.08 -3.74
C PRO A 237 -44.43 -0.58 -4.96
N SER A 238 -45.30 -1.57 -4.75
CA SER A 238 -46.11 -2.18 -5.80
C SER A 238 -45.32 -2.83 -6.94
N CYS A 239 -44.05 -3.20 -6.72
CA CYS A 239 -43.28 -3.98 -7.68
C CYS A 239 -43.36 -5.48 -7.36
N THR A 240 -43.78 -6.30 -8.34
CA THR A 240 -43.99 -7.74 -8.19
C THR A 240 -42.79 -8.60 -8.62
N SER A 241 -41.93 -8.09 -9.50
CA SER A 241 -40.71 -8.78 -9.96
C SER A 241 -39.58 -7.79 -10.24
N ARG A 242 -38.32 -8.23 -10.08
CA ARG A 242 -37.14 -7.37 -10.26
C ARG A 242 -36.05 -8.09 -11.04
N ASP A 243 -35.27 -7.32 -11.80
CA ASP A 243 -34.08 -7.79 -12.52
C ASP A 243 -32.87 -7.96 -11.59
N LEU A 244 -31.78 -8.49 -12.13
CA LEU A 244 -30.49 -8.69 -11.43
C LEU A 244 -29.85 -7.37 -10.94
N TYR A 245 -30.32 -6.22 -11.42
CA TYR A 245 -29.84 -4.89 -11.04
C TYR A 245 -30.79 -4.19 -10.06
N GLY A 246 -31.82 -4.88 -9.56
CA GLY A 246 -32.78 -4.33 -8.62
C GLY A 246 -33.82 -3.40 -9.24
N ARG A 247 -33.93 -3.33 -10.57
CA ARG A 247 -35.00 -2.59 -11.26
C ARG A 247 -36.27 -3.43 -11.31
N CYS A 248 -37.41 -2.75 -11.24
CA CYS A 248 -38.71 -3.38 -11.35
C CYS A 248 -38.96 -3.88 -12.77
N GLU A 249 -39.34 -5.15 -12.92
CA GLU A 249 -39.75 -5.75 -14.20
C GLU A 249 -41.27 -5.79 -14.36
N ALA A 250 -42.02 -5.85 -13.26
CA ALA A 250 -43.48 -5.80 -13.28
C ALA A 250 -44.05 -5.17 -12.02
N CYS A 251 -45.18 -4.47 -12.18
CA CYS A 251 -45.87 -3.76 -11.12
C CYS A 251 -47.24 -4.40 -10.82
N GLU A 252 -47.72 -4.23 -9.59
CA GLU A 252 -49.02 -4.67 -9.11
C GLU A 252 -50.11 -3.64 -9.46
N GLY A 253 -51.36 -4.08 -9.55
CA GLY A 253 -52.51 -3.17 -9.56
C GLY A 253 -52.68 -2.33 -10.83
N GLY A 254 -52.17 -2.81 -11.98
CA GLY A 254 -52.30 -2.12 -13.26
C GLY A 254 -51.39 -0.89 -13.41
N LEU A 255 -50.38 -0.75 -12.53
CA LEU A 255 -49.31 0.22 -12.67
C LEU A 255 -48.30 -0.24 -13.73
N GLU A 256 -47.57 0.71 -14.30
CA GLU A 256 -46.51 0.46 -15.27
C GLU A 256 -45.13 0.76 -14.66
N VAL A 257 -44.11 0.05 -15.15
CA VAL A 257 -42.72 0.30 -14.77
C VAL A 257 -42.29 1.65 -15.35
N SER A 258 -41.75 2.54 -14.51
CA SER A 258 -41.24 3.81 -15.00
C SER A 258 -40.06 3.62 -15.95
N THR A 259 -39.81 4.59 -16.82
CA THR A 259 -38.65 4.52 -17.75
C THR A 259 -37.29 4.39 -17.06
N SER A 260 -37.20 4.76 -15.78
CA SER A 260 -36.01 4.56 -14.95
C SER A 260 -35.85 3.12 -14.40
N GLY A 261 -36.94 2.35 -14.33
CA GLY A 261 -36.99 1.03 -13.72
C GLY A 261 -37.06 1.03 -12.18
N TYR A 262 -37.07 2.19 -11.51
CA TYR A 262 -37.03 2.26 -10.04
C TYR A 262 -38.35 2.66 -9.38
N SER A 263 -39.45 2.70 -10.14
CA SER A 263 -40.78 3.03 -9.62
C SER A 263 -41.89 2.39 -10.45
N CYS A 264 -43.00 2.09 -9.79
CA CYS A 264 -44.27 1.73 -10.42
C CYS A 264 -45.17 2.96 -10.47
N VAL A 265 -45.62 3.34 -11.65
CA VAL A 265 -46.32 4.61 -11.91
C VAL A 265 -47.64 4.41 -12.64
N THR A 266 -48.57 5.34 -12.45
CA THR A 266 -49.77 5.43 -13.31
C THR A 266 -49.39 6.05 -14.66
N CYS A 267 -49.97 5.56 -15.76
CA CYS A 267 -49.71 6.11 -17.10
C CYS A 267 -51.00 6.33 -17.88
N ASN A 268 -51.82 7.29 -17.42
CA ASN A 268 -53.10 7.62 -18.07
C ASN A 268 -52.96 8.77 -19.09
N VAL A 269 -51.81 8.88 -19.76
CA VAL A 269 -51.57 9.90 -20.77
C VAL A 269 -51.91 9.35 -22.15
N LYS A 270 -52.81 10.04 -22.87
CA LYS A 270 -53.21 9.64 -24.22
C LYS A 270 -51.98 9.60 -25.15
N ASP A 271 -51.90 8.54 -25.95
CA ASP A 271 -50.85 8.29 -26.95
C ASP A 271 -49.43 8.13 -26.35
N CYS A 272 -49.34 7.87 -25.04
CA CYS A 272 -48.09 7.62 -24.34
C CYS A 272 -47.70 6.13 -24.38
N LEU A 273 -46.44 5.86 -24.69
CA LEU A 273 -45.84 4.52 -24.70
C LEU A 273 -45.24 4.15 -23.34
N SER A 274 -44.60 5.10 -22.66
CA SER A 274 -44.01 4.86 -21.34
C SER A 274 -43.97 6.13 -20.50
N CYS A 275 -44.24 6.01 -19.20
CA CYS A 275 -44.23 7.12 -18.26
C CYS A 275 -42.96 7.13 -17.39
N SER A 276 -42.44 8.33 -17.08
CA SER A 276 -41.30 8.50 -16.16
C SER A 276 -41.73 8.76 -14.72
N ALA A 277 -42.92 9.35 -14.54
CA ALA A 277 -43.61 9.53 -13.26
C ALA A 277 -45.12 9.35 -13.45
N ASN A 278 -45.90 9.38 -12.36
CA ASN A 278 -47.36 9.28 -12.44
C ASN A 278 -47.94 10.28 -13.43
N ASP A 279 -48.55 9.75 -14.48
CA ASP A 279 -49.22 10.47 -15.56
C ASP A 279 -48.30 11.50 -16.27
N MET A 280 -46.99 11.23 -16.29
CA MET A 280 -45.97 12.03 -16.97
C MET A 280 -45.30 11.20 -18.06
N CYS A 281 -45.63 11.48 -19.31
CA CYS A 281 -45.15 10.73 -20.46
C CYS A 281 -43.67 10.99 -20.75
N SER A 282 -42.92 9.92 -20.97
CA SER A 282 -41.50 9.96 -21.36
C SER A 282 -41.30 9.60 -22.83
N GLU A 283 -42.20 8.78 -23.40
CA GLU A 283 -42.10 8.31 -24.78
C GLU A 283 -43.50 8.22 -25.40
N TYR A 284 -43.69 8.74 -26.61
CA TYR A 284 -44.97 8.74 -27.33
C TYR A 284 -44.93 7.79 -28.54
N LEU A 285 -46.09 7.22 -28.91
CA LEU A 285 -46.21 6.34 -30.07
C LEU A 285 -45.89 7.11 -31.39
N ARG A 286 -44.94 6.56 -32.16
CA ARG A 286 -44.32 7.22 -33.34
C ARG A 286 -45.09 7.13 -34.65
N GLU A 287 -46.23 6.44 -34.69
CA GLU A 287 -46.97 6.23 -35.93
C GLU A 287 -48.33 6.94 -35.83
N ASP A 288 -48.50 7.97 -36.67
CA ASP A 288 -49.69 8.80 -36.92
C ASP A 288 -50.03 9.97 -36.00
N SER A 289 -49.29 10.25 -34.91
CA SER A 289 -49.44 11.54 -34.25
C SER A 289 -48.73 12.59 -35.09
N GLY A 290 -49.48 13.48 -35.72
CA GLY A 290 -48.95 14.63 -36.45
C GLY A 290 -48.25 15.62 -35.53
N TYR A 291 -47.43 15.20 -34.56
CA TYR A 291 -46.79 16.03 -33.56
C TYR A 291 -45.27 15.76 -33.47
N VAL A 292 -44.48 16.81 -33.25
CA VAL A 292 -43.03 16.72 -32.96
C VAL A 292 -42.79 17.32 -31.58
N CYS A 293 -42.13 16.57 -30.69
CA CYS A 293 -41.80 17.03 -29.34
C CYS A 293 -40.33 17.45 -29.23
N ASP A 294 -40.07 18.50 -28.44
CA ASP A 294 -38.71 18.91 -28.08
C ASP A 294 -38.16 18.10 -26.89
N ASN A 295 -36.86 18.27 -26.58
CA ASN A 295 -36.18 17.60 -25.48
C ASN A 295 -36.69 18.00 -24.07
N ASN A 296 -37.62 18.96 -24.01
CA ASN A 296 -38.25 19.41 -22.78
C ASN A 296 -39.69 18.90 -22.64
N GLY A 297 -40.14 18.03 -23.56
CA GLY A 297 -41.47 17.41 -23.54
C GLY A 297 -42.59 18.28 -24.12
N ASN A 298 -42.28 19.38 -24.83
CA ASN A 298 -43.31 20.19 -25.49
C ASN A 298 -43.56 19.70 -26.92
N CYS A 299 -44.81 19.37 -27.26
CA CYS A 299 -45.19 18.78 -28.55
C CYS A 299 -45.99 19.74 -29.46
N PHE A 300 -45.67 19.78 -30.77
CA PHE A 300 -46.27 20.69 -31.76
C PHE A 300 -46.86 19.97 -32.97
N GLU A 301 -48.03 20.40 -33.48
CA GLU A 301 -48.73 19.77 -34.62
C GLU A 301 -48.14 20.14 -36.00
N LEU A 302 -47.85 19.14 -36.84
CA LEU A 302 -47.39 19.25 -38.23
C LEU A 302 -48.57 19.32 -39.20
N LYS A 303 -48.84 20.52 -39.72
CA LYS A 303 -49.81 20.72 -40.82
C LYS A 303 -49.16 20.37 -42.17
N LYS A 304 -49.70 19.37 -42.91
CA LYS A 304 -49.20 19.01 -44.26
C LYS A 304 -49.39 20.19 -45.25
N PRO A 305 -48.38 20.51 -46.10
CA PRO A 305 -48.49 21.60 -47.08
C PRO A 305 -49.29 21.20 -48.33
N ASP A 306 -50.09 22.13 -48.86
CA ASP A 306 -50.95 21.93 -50.04
C ASP A 306 -50.16 21.68 -51.34
N PRO A 307 -50.61 20.77 -52.22
CA PRO A 307 -49.86 20.31 -53.40
C PRO A 307 -49.80 21.29 -54.60
N GLY A 308 -50.24 22.54 -54.44
CA GLY A 308 -50.42 23.48 -55.55
C GLY A 308 -49.18 24.29 -56.01
N PHE A 309 -48.05 24.22 -55.32
CA PHE A 309 -46.97 25.22 -55.49
C PHE A 309 -45.76 24.78 -56.36
N SER A 310 -45.78 23.56 -56.92
CA SER A 310 -44.55 22.93 -57.45
C SER A 310 -44.11 23.37 -58.86
N LEU A 311 -45.03 23.79 -59.73
CA LEU A 311 -44.68 24.06 -61.13
C LEU A 311 -43.90 25.37 -61.34
N LEU A 312 -44.21 26.41 -60.57
CA LEU A 312 -43.57 27.72 -60.74
C LEU A 312 -42.13 27.72 -60.21
N ALA A 313 -41.88 27.02 -59.10
CA ALA A 313 -40.55 26.84 -58.54
C ALA A 313 -39.64 25.99 -59.46
N ALA A 314 -40.18 24.92 -60.06
CA ALA A 314 -39.44 24.09 -61.01
C ALA A 314 -39.01 24.89 -62.26
N VAL A 315 -39.89 25.76 -62.79
CA VAL A 315 -39.55 26.64 -63.92
C VAL A 315 -38.45 27.63 -63.55
N ILE A 316 -38.50 28.23 -62.35
CA ILE A 316 -37.46 29.17 -61.89
C ILE A 316 -36.10 28.47 -61.78
N VAL A 317 -36.05 27.26 -61.21
CA VAL A 317 -34.80 26.51 -61.08
C VAL A 317 -34.20 26.19 -62.46
N VAL A 318 -35.01 25.76 -63.43
CA VAL A 318 -34.54 25.48 -64.80
C VAL A 318 -34.00 26.74 -65.48
N VAL A 319 -34.67 27.88 -65.34
CA VAL A 319 -34.22 29.17 -65.91
C VAL A 319 -32.89 29.61 -65.28
N VAL A 320 -32.74 29.50 -63.96
CA VAL A 320 -31.50 29.86 -63.26
C VAL A 320 -30.34 28.98 -63.71
N VAL A 321 -30.55 27.66 -63.83
CA VAL A 321 -29.51 26.73 -64.31
C VAL A 321 -29.08 27.06 -65.74
N LEU A 322 -30.03 27.37 -66.64
CA LEU A 322 -29.73 27.78 -68.01
C LEU A 322 -28.92 29.08 -68.08
N LEU A 323 -29.26 30.07 -67.25
CA LEU A 323 -28.52 31.33 -67.17
C LEU A 323 -27.09 31.13 -66.67
N VAL A 324 -26.88 30.27 -65.66
CA VAL A 324 -25.55 29.96 -65.15
C VAL A 324 -24.70 29.27 -66.23
N LEU A 325 -25.25 28.30 -66.96
CA LEU A 325 -24.54 27.62 -68.03
C LEU A 325 -24.16 28.58 -69.17
N LEU A 326 -25.04 29.50 -69.56
CA LEU A 326 -24.75 30.53 -70.56
C LEU A 326 -23.61 31.47 -70.12
N CYS A 327 -23.56 31.83 -68.84
CA CYS A 327 -22.47 32.63 -68.27
C CYS A 327 -21.15 31.86 -68.30
N CYS A 328 -21.14 30.57 -67.96
CA CYS A 328 -19.94 29.74 -68.00
C CYS A 328 -19.36 29.64 -69.42
N VAL A 329 -20.20 29.41 -70.44
CA VAL A 329 -19.74 29.32 -71.84
C VAL A 329 -19.10 30.64 -72.31
N ARG A 330 -19.69 31.80 -71.96
CA ARG A 330 -19.10 33.10 -72.28
C ARG A 330 -17.74 33.32 -71.61
N CYS A 331 -17.58 32.91 -70.35
CA CYS A 331 -16.29 32.98 -69.66
C CYS A 331 -15.23 32.09 -70.33
N CYS A 332 -15.59 30.87 -70.74
CA CYS A 332 -14.67 29.95 -71.41
C CYS A 332 -14.21 30.51 -72.78
N VAL A 333 -15.10 31.13 -73.56
CA VAL A 333 -14.74 31.76 -74.85
C VAL A 333 -13.81 32.96 -74.66
N CYS A 334 -14.01 33.77 -73.62
CA CYS A 334 -13.13 34.90 -73.29
C CYS A 334 -11.72 34.42 -72.87
N LEU A 335 -11.62 33.36 -72.06
CA LEU A 335 -10.34 32.79 -71.65
C LEU A 335 -9.59 32.15 -72.83
N ALA A 336 -10.30 31.51 -73.76
CA ALA A 336 -9.69 30.94 -74.97
C ALA A 336 -9.12 32.00 -75.92
N ARG A 337 -9.75 33.19 -76.01
CA ARG A 337 -9.21 34.31 -76.82
C ARG A 337 -7.98 34.96 -76.18
N ARG A 338 -7.89 35.02 -74.85
CA ARG A 338 -6.73 35.61 -74.16
C ARG A 338 -5.46 34.77 -74.34
N ARG A 339 -5.57 33.43 -74.36
CA ARG A 339 -4.42 32.53 -74.56
C ARG A 339 -3.78 32.58 -75.96
N ARG A 340 -4.48 33.06 -77.00
CA ARG A 340 -3.87 33.23 -78.35
C ARG A 340 -3.16 34.58 -78.55
N GLY A 341 -3.31 35.52 -77.61
CA GLY A 341 -2.65 36.83 -77.70
C GLY A 341 -1.19 36.83 -77.22
N ASP A 342 -0.86 35.98 -76.25
CA ASP A 342 0.43 36.04 -75.53
C ASP A 342 1.55 35.20 -76.16
N GLU A 343 1.27 34.36 -77.17
CA GLU A 343 2.30 33.58 -77.89
C GLU A 343 2.97 34.33 -79.05
N ALA A 344 2.52 35.55 -79.38
CA ALA A 344 3.04 36.32 -80.53
C ALA A 344 4.19 37.30 -80.21
N GLN A 345 4.63 37.43 -78.95
CA GLN A 345 5.66 38.43 -78.56
C GLN A 345 6.96 37.86 -77.96
N ALA A 346 7.17 36.54 -77.98
CA ALA A 346 8.37 35.92 -77.40
C ALA A 346 9.43 35.44 -78.42
N LEU A 347 9.38 35.89 -79.69
CA LEU A 347 10.27 35.39 -80.76
C LEU A 347 11.08 36.47 -81.50
N LEU A 348 11.20 37.68 -80.97
CA LEU A 348 12.08 38.73 -81.50
C LEU A 348 12.63 39.60 -80.36
N VAL A 349 13.80 39.24 -79.83
CA VAL A 349 14.97 40.07 -79.43
C VAL A 349 15.96 39.20 -78.66
#